data_AF-A0A7C3IJ45-F1
#
_entry.id   AF-A0A7C3IJ45-F1
#
_cell.length_a   1.000
_cell.length_b   1.000
_cell.length_c   1.000
_cell.angle_alpha   90.00
_cell.angle_beta   90.00
_cell.angle_gamma   90.00
#
_symmetry.space_group_name_H-M   'P 1'
#
loop_
_entity.id
_entity.type
_entity.pdbx_description
1 polymer ?
#
loop_
_entity_poly.entity_id
_entity_poly.type
_entity_poly.pdbx_seq_one_letter_code
_entity_poly.pdbx_strand_id
1 'polypeptide(L)' 'PAETWMVHMGRAMHLAGRCVECGECERACPMDIPLMKLNRQVAEHVEKLFEFEAGMDPEAAPVFGRFEPDDPDPNEH' A
#
# COMPACT_ATOMS: atom_id res chain seq x y z
N PRO A 1 -21.43 7.09 -5.44
CA PRO A 1 -20.12 7.75 -5.67
C PRO A 1 -19.11 7.59 -4.50
N ALA A 2 -19.52 7.90 -3.26
CA ALA A 2 -18.66 7.74 -2.08
C ALA A 2 -18.32 6.25 -1.79
N GLU A 3 -19.27 5.36 -2.02
CA GLU A 3 -19.11 3.91 -1.86
C GLU A 3 -18.03 3.33 -2.77
N THR A 4 -18.00 3.77 -4.03
CA THR A 4 -16.98 3.40 -5.01
C THR A 4 -15.58 3.83 -4.57
N TRP A 5 -15.46 5.06 -4.05
CA TRP A 5 -14.20 5.58 -3.51
C TRP A 5 -13.70 4.77 -2.31
N MET A 6 -14.59 4.44 -1.36
CA MET A 6 -14.23 3.65 -0.18
C MET A 6 -13.70 2.26 -0.55
N VAL A 7 -14.27 1.60 -1.55
CA VAL A 7 -13.79 0.28 -2.00
C VAL A 7 -12.38 0.37 -2.59
N HIS A 8 -12.11 1.36 -3.45
CA HIS A 8 -10.79 1.51 -4.07
C HIS A 8 -9.71 1.90 -3.06
N MET A 9 -10.02 2.85 -2.16
CA MET A 9 -9.09 3.25 -1.09
C MET A 9 -8.86 2.13 -0.08
N GLY A 10 -9.91 1.41 0.31
CA GLY A 10 -9.80 0.26 1.21
C GLY A 10 -8.94 -0.85 0.59
N ARG A 11 -9.05 -1.10 -0.72
CA ARG A 11 -8.18 -2.05 -1.41
C ARG A 11 -6.73 -1.57 -1.49
N ALA A 12 -6.50 -0.29 -1.79
CA ALA A 12 -5.16 0.28 -1.82
C ALA A 12 -4.47 0.16 -0.45
N MET A 13 -5.19 0.45 0.64
CA MET A 13 -4.68 0.28 2.00
C MET A 13 -4.38 -1.19 2.35
N HIS A 14 -5.22 -2.15 1.95
CA HIS A 14 -4.92 -3.57 2.16
C HIS A 14 -3.67 -4.04 1.40
N LEU A 15 -3.34 -3.39 0.28
CA LEU A 15 -2.19 -3.70 -0.56
C LEU A 15 -0.93 -2.92 -0.18
N ALA A 16 -1.03 -1.94 0.72
CA ALA A 16 0.11 -1.14 1.17
C ALA A 16 1.16 -2.08 1.82
N GLY A 17 2.39 -2.05 1.30
CA GLY A 17 3.47 -2.96 1.68
C GLY A 17 3.31 -4.42 1.21
N ARG A 18 2.35 -4.72 0.33
CA ARG A 18 2.12 -6.07 -0.23
C ARG A 18 2.06 -6.10 -1.76
N CYS A 19 1.85 -4.95 -2.39
CA CYS A 19 1.82 -4.82 -3.84
C CYS A 19 3.23 -4.96 -4.42
N VAL A 20 3.46 -5.96 -5.27
CA VAL A 20 4.73 -6.19 -5.99
C VAL A 20 4.71 -5.59 -7.42
N GLU A 21 3.85 -4.59 -7.63
CA GLU A 21 3.71 -3.87 -8.91
C GLU A 21 3.43 -4.71 -10.17
N CYS A 22 2.81 -5.88 -10.05
CA CYS A 22 2.57 -6.78 -11.18
C CYS A 22 1.58 -6.27 -12.26
N GLY A 23 0.84 -5.20 -11.99
CA GLY A 23 -0.12 -4.62 -12.97
C GLY A 23 -1.42 -5.40 -13.17
N GLU A 24 -1.59 -6.56 -12.54
CA GLU A 24 -2.75 -7.44 -12.75
C GLU A 24 -4.07 -6.77 -12.41
N CYS A 25 -4.09 -5.95 -11.35
CA CYS A 25 -5.30 -5.28 -10.91
C CYS A 25 -5.83 -4.28 -11.94
N GLU A 26 -4.96 -3.56 -12.63
CA GLU A 26 -5.32 -2.61 -13.69
C GLU A 26 -5.71 -3.37 -14.97
N ARG A 27 -4.92 -4.37 -15.37
CA ARG A 27 -5.21 -5.18 -16.58
C ARG A 27 -6.56 -5.90 -16.50
N ALA A 28 -6.92 -6.42 -15.33
CA ALA A 28 -8.17 -7.13 -15.12
C ALA A 28 -9.37 -6.20 -14.87
N CYS A 29 -9.17 -4.88 -14.80
CA CYS A 29 -10.24 -3.94 -14.45
C CYS A 29 -11.20 -3.75 -15.65
N PRO A 30 -12.49 -4.12 -15.52
CA PRO A 30 -13.46 -3.98 -16.63
C PRO A 30 -13.88 -2.52 -16.89
N MET A 31 -13.41 -1.59 -16.06
CA MET A 31 -13.75 -0.17 -16.11
C MET A 31 -12.56 0.71 -16.52
N ASP A 32 -11.42 0.11 -16.89
CA ASP A 32 -10.20 0.81 -17.32
C ASP A 32 -9.70 1.88 -16.32
N ILE A 33 -9.87 1.61 -15.01
CA ILE A 33 -9.41 2.51 -13.95
C ILE A 33 -7.89 2.36 -13.79
N PRO A 34 -7.12 3.47 -13.70
CA PRO A 34 -5.65 3.43 -13.55
C PRO A 34 -5.22 3.06 -12.12
N LEU A 35 -5.53 1.84 -11.68
CA LEU A 35 -5.27 1.35 -10.32
C LEU A 35 -3.78 1.30 -9.98
N MET A 36 -2.90 1.10 -10.96
CA MET A 36 -1.45 1.09 -10.73
C MET A 36 -0.94 2.46 -10.28
N LYS A 37 -1.56 3.55 -10.74
CA LYS A 37 -1.17 4.89 -10.32
C LYS A 37 -1.32 5.07 -8.81
N LEU A 38 -2.44 4.59 -8.26
CA LEU A 38 -2.71 4.66 -6.82
C LEU A 38 -1.78 3.72 -6.04
N ASN A 39 -1.66 2.47 -6.47
CA ASN A 39 -0.85 1.48 -5.74
C ASN A 39 0.65 1.81 -5.75
N ARG A 40 1.17 2.40 -6.83
CA ARG A 40 2.57 2.88 -6.89
C ARG A 40 2.81 4.04 -5.94
N GLN A 41 1.92 5.01 -5.92
CA GLN A 41 2.03 6.12 -4.97
C GLN A 41 2.04 5.59 -3.52
N VAL A 42 1.18 4.62 -3.21
CA VAL A 42 1.18 3.96 -1.89
C VAL A 42 2.49 3.22 -1.63
N ALA A 43 3.03 2.49 -2.61
CA ALA A 43 4.32 1.79 -2.48
C ALA A 43 5.47 2.77 -2.20
N GLU A 44 5.54 3.89 -2.93
CA GLU A 44 6.54 4.95 -2.69
C GLU A 44 6.43 5.53 -1.27
N HIS A 45 5.22 5.71 -0.75
CA HIS A 45 5.03 6.17 0.63
C HIS A 45 5.48 5.12 1.64
N VAL A 46 5.22 3.85 1.38
CA VAL A 46 5.67 2.75 2.26
C VAL A 46 7.19 2.65 2.28
N GLU A 47 7.82 2.74 1.11
CA GLU A 47 9.29 2.74 1.00
C GLU A 47 9.89 3.92 1.78
N LYS A 48 9.35 5.14 1.61
CA LYS A 48 9.89 6.35 2.27
C LYS A 48 9.68 6.38 3.79
N LEU A 49 8.56 5.82 4.28
CA LEU A 49 8.19 5.90 5.69
C LEU A 49 8.68 4.71 6.51
N PHE A 50 8.79 3.54 5.90
CA PHE A 50 9.10 2.28 6.60
C PHE A 50 10.35 1.57 6.07
N GLU A 51 11.03 2.15 5.07
CA GLU A 51 12.22 1.59 4.41
C GLU A 51 11.95 0.16 3.93
N PHE A 52 10.75 -0.06 3.39
CA PHE A 52 10.24 -1.38 3.06
C PHE A 52 9.80 -1.49 1.59
N GLU A 53 10.31 -2.52 0.91
CA GLU A 53 9.91 -2.90 -0.45
C GLU A 53 9.22 -4.27 -0.44
N ALA A 54 8.04 -4.34 -1.05
CA ALA A 54 7.24 -5.56 -1.04
C ALA A 54 7.84 -6.65 -1.95
N GLY A 55 7.87 -7.89 -1.47
CA GLY A 55 8.31 -9.05 -2.25
C GLY A 55 9.82 -9.30 -2.26
N MET A 56 10.61 -8.51 -1.54
CA MET A 56 12.06 -8.66 -1.47
C MET A 56 12.51 -9.76 -0.50
N ASP A 57 11.79 -9.95 0.61
CA ASP A 57 12.09 -10.97 1.63
C ASP A 57 10.77 -11.64 2.09
N PRO A 58 10.63 -12.96 1.94
CA PRO A 58 9.44 -13.69 2.38
C PRO A 58 9.31 -13.82 3.91
N GLU A 59 10.39 -13.65 4.67
CA GLU A 59 10.39 -13.72 6.14
C GLU A 59 10.19 -12.36 6.79
N ALA A 60 10.21 -11.28 6.02
CA ALA A 60 10.03 -9.92 6.53
C ALA A 60 8.64 -9.72 7.18
N ALA A 61 8.64 -9.07 8.34
CA ALA A 61 7.41 -8.73 9.03
C ALA A 61 6.57 -7.72 8.22
N PRO A 62 5.22 -7.84 8.21
CA PRO A 62 4.37 -6.85 7.54
C PRO A 62 4.50 -5.45 8.16
N VAL A 63 4.55 -4.42 7.31
CA VAL A 63 4.74 -3.01 7.74
C VAL A 63 3.69 -2.51 8.74
N PHE A 64 2.41 -2.87 8.59
CA PHE A 64 1.35 -2.49 9.55
C PHE A 64 1.09 -3.54 10.63
N GLY A 65 1.92 -4.58 10.69
CA GLY A 65 1.81 -5.66 11.68
C GLY A 65 2.95 -5.66 12.70
N ARG A 66 3.91 -4.73 12.57
CA ARG A 66 5.04 -4.55 13.48
C ARG A 66 4.85 -3.28 14.31
N PHE A 67 5.47 -3.27 15.49
CA PHE A 67 5.55 -2.12 16.38
C PHE A 67 7.03 -1.88 16.69
N GLU A 68 7.49 -0.66 16.51
CA GLU A 68 8.84 -0.25 16.88
C GLU A 68 8.73 0.79 18.01
N PRO A 69 9.43 0.61 19.16
CA PRO A 69 9.37 1.57 20.27
C PRO A 69 9.78 2.99 19.89
N ASP A 70 10.55 3.11 18.81
CA ASP A 70 11.10 4.35 18.30
C ASP A 70 10.22 4.96 17.19
N ASP A 71 9.06 4.35 16.87
CA ASP A 71 8.09 4.90 15.92
C ASP A 71 7.64 6.31 16.37
N PRO A 72 7.53 7.29 15.46
CA PRO A 72 7.11 8.64 15.81
C PRO A 72 5.75 8.65 16.51
N ASP A 73 5.63 9.31 17.66
CA ASP A 73 4.31 9.48 18.29
C ASP A 73 3.44 10.36 17.39
N PRO A 74 2.29 9.87 16.91
CA PRO A 74 1.41 10.65 16.05
C PRO A 74 0.85 11.92 16.72
N ASN A 75 1.00 12.09 18.04
CA ASN A 75 0.61 13.28 18.80
C ASN A 75 1.75 14.28 19.04
N GLU A 76 2.98 13.94 18.67
CA GLU A 76 4.12 14.86 18.72
C GLU A 76 4.18 15.66 17.41
N HIS A 77 3.43 16.77 17.36
CA HIS A 77 3.45 17.76 16.26
C HIS A 77 4.55 18.81 16.43
#